data_AF-A0A667HXR4-F1
#
_entry.id   AF-A0A667HXR4-F1
#
_cell.length_a   1.000
_cell.length_b   1.000
_cell.length_c   1.000
_cell.angle_alpha   90.00
_cell.angle_beta   90.00
_cell.angle_gamma   90.00
#
_symmetry.space_group_name_H-M   'P 1'
#
loop_
_entity.id
_entity.type
_entity.pdbx_description
1 polymer ?
#
loop_
_entity_poly.entity_id
_entity_poly.type
_entity_poly.pdbx_seq_one_letter_code
_entity_poly.pdbx_strand_id
1 'polypeptide(L)'
;GQEDEAGEAEGGTGSGEAAPEEGVEVEAFERELVAQLEEYEQVIWELQDELQVTRTRYSLATGAIASLQRLVGYQESRLRQVHTESEALQRELREREDQLRAMSSKFSNLREDKKHEEMMGLMEKDNFLLRQQVTELQSRLAKQEHVVSELEAKVSQLQDQVSQKEGQLQRQKWLQEEMGSRNEMIQQAELQARVALESAQSRLERLRNNIIQATFSTPGIKSLATEISDNDILEALQRIISERADYYNQLKQKGIRMPPLHQSEAPSSQSKSKKLASK
;
A
#
# COMPACT_ATOMS: atom_id res chain seq x y z
N GLY A 1 -84.34 101.49 -73.75
CA GLY A 1 -85.48 102.03 -74.51
C GLY A 1 -86.21 102.96 -73.58
N GLN A 2 -86.19 104.25 -73.92
CA GLN A 2 -87.11 105.28 -73.41
C GLN A 2 -88.45 105.17 -74.12
N GLU A 3 -89.49 105.70 -73.48
CA GLU A 3 -90.65 106.48 -74.00
C GLU A 3 -91.75 106.37 -72.92
N ASP A 4 -91.98 107.41 -72.10
CA ASP A 4 -92.80 108.61 -72.34
C ASP A 4 -94.29 108.29 -72.57
N GLU A 5 -95.16 108.75 -71.65
CA GLU A 5 -96.36 109.52 -72.01
C GLU A 5 -96.96 110.23 -70.78
N ALA A 6 -97.48 111.44 -71.04
CA ALA A 6 -97.99 112.43 -70.11
C ALA A 6 -99.47 112.75 -70.37
N GLY A 7 -100.14 113.37 -69.39
CA GLY A 7 -101.44 114.07 -69.50
C GLY A 7 -102.15 114.13 -68.12
N GLU A 8 -102.19 115.26 -67.41
CA GLU A 8 -103.18 116.38 -67.45
C GLU A 8 -104.65 115.92 -67.18
N ALA A 9 -105.53 116.57 -66.40
CA ALA A 9 -105.53 117.79 -65.58
C ALA A 9 -106.83 117.88 -64.72
N GLU A 10 -106.83 118.82 -63.75
CA GLU A 10 -107.98 119.46 -63.04
C GLU A 10 -108.84 118.62 -62.07
N GLY A 11 -109.34 119.10 -60.93
CA GLY A 11 -109.46 120.41 -60.29
C GLY A 11 -110.57 120.28 -59.23
N GLY A 12 -110.50 120.99 -58.09
CA GLY A 12 -111.60 120.98 -57.11
C GLY A 12 -111.22 121.38 -55.68
N THR A 13 -111.22 122.69 -55.43
CA THR A 13 -111.13 123.35 -54.12
C THR A 13 -112.42 123.20 -53.29
N GLY A 14 -112.28 123.05 -51.96
CA GLY A 14 -113.39 123.20 -51.01
C GLY A 14 -112.90 123.20 -49.57
N SER A 15 -112.86 124.40 -48.98
CA SER A 15 -112.29 124.75 -47.67
C SER A 15 -113.25 124.51 -46.50
N GLY A 16 -112.67 124.32 -45.30
CA GLY A 16 -113.16 124.96 -44.08
C GLY A 16 -113.57 124.06 -42.90
N GLU A 17 -112.87 124.27 -41.78
CA GLU A 17 -113.42 124.65 -40.45
C GLU A 17 -112.90 123.82 -39.26
N ALA A 18 -112.69 124.49 -38.12
CA ALA A 18 -111.66 124.21 -37.13
C ALA A 18 -112.17 123.74 -35.74
N ALA A 19 -111.35 122.89 -35.09
CA ALA A 19 -111.09 122.67 -33.64
C ALA A 19 -112.22 122.05 -32.75
N PRO A 20 -111.90 121.29 -31.66
CA PRO A 20 -111.11 121.76 -30.51
C PRO A 20 -110.02 120.80 -29.94
N GLU A 21 -109.09 121.37 -29.16
CA GLU A 21 -107.75 120.87 -28.79
C GLU A 21 -107.64 120.00 -27.51
N GLU A 22 -108.72 119.68 -26.77
CA GLU A 22 -108.61 118.85 -25.53
C GLU A 22 -108.41 117.35 -25.78
N GLY A 23 -108.78 116.85 -26.97
CA GLY A 23 -108.47 115.47 -27.38
C GLY A 23 -106.99 115.27 -27.73
N VAL A 24 -106.25 116.36 -28.00
CA VAL A 24 -104.89 116.30 -28.56
C VAL A 24 -103.85 115.89 -27.52
N GLU A 25 -103.99 116.31 -26.25
CA GLU A 25 -103.07 115.89 -25.17
C GLU A 25 -103.30 114.43 -24.74
N VAL A 26 -104.55 113.98 -24.72
CA VAL A 26 -104.89 112.58 -24.43
C VAL A 26 -104.44 111.67 -25.58
N GLU A 27 -104.67 112.06 -26.83
CA GLU A 27 -104.15 111.34 -28.00
C GLU A 27 -102.61 111.32 -28.05
N ALA A 28 -101.93 112.39 -27.63
CA ALA A 28 -100.48 112.43 -27.56
C ALA A 28 -99.93 111.47 -26.49
N PHE A 29 -100.55 111.44 -25.31
CA PHE A 29 -100.21 110.50 -24.24
C PHE A 29 -100.50 109.04 -24.64
N GLU A 30 -101.64 108.77 -25.29
CA GLU A 30 -101.97 107.44 -25.81
C GLU A 30 -101.00 106.99 -26.91
N ARG A 31 -100.57 107.89 -27.81
CA ARG A 31 -99.54 107.59 -28.82
C ARG A 31 -98.19 107.29 -28.19
N GLU A 32 -97.79 108.04 -27.15
CA GLU A 32 -96.56 107.77 -26.42
C GLU A 32 -96.64 106.43 -25.67
N LEU A 33 -97.79 106.09 -25.10
CA LEU A 33 -98.03 104.80 -24.46
C LEU A 33 -97.99 103.64 -25.47
N VAL A 34 -98.57 103.82 -26.67
CA VAL A 34 -98.49 102.84 -27.76
C VAL A 34 -97.05 102.68 -28.25
N ALA A 35 -96.31 103.78 -28.46
CA ALA A 35 -94.90 103.72 -28.84
C ALA A 35 -94.05 102.99 -27.80
N GLN A 36 -94.27 103.24 -26.50
CA GLN A 36 -93.60 102.51 -25.43
C GLN A 36 -93.97 101.01 -25.44
N LEU A 37 -95.24 100.66 -25.68
CA LEU A 37 -95.66 99.26 -25.81
C LEU A 37 -95.00 98.58 -27.02
N GLU A 38 -94.92 99.25 -28.17
CA GLU A 38 -94.23 98.76 -29.36
C GLU A 38 -92.72 98.57 -29.11
N GLU A 39 -92.07 99.49 -28.40
CA GLU A 39 -90.68 99.35 -27.97
C GLU A 39 -90.49 98.15 -27.03
N TYR A 40 -91.37 97.98 -26.03
CA TYR A 40 -91.32 96.80 -25.16
C TYR A 40 -91.57 95.50 -25.91
N GLU A 41 -92.50 95.47 -26.87
CA GLU A 41 -92.74 94.32 -27.73
C GLU A 41 -91.52 93.96 -28.58
N GLN A 42 -90.83 94.96 -29.15
CA GLN A 42 -89.60 94.75 -29.90
C GLN A 42 -88.49 94.18 -29.02
N VAL A 43 -88.29 94.75 -27.81
CA VAL A 43 -87.30 94.24 -26.85
C VAL A 43 -87.64 92.80 -26.42
N ILE A 44 -88.91 92.48 -26.22
CA ILE A 44 -89.34 91.11 -25.89
C ILE A 44 -89.01 90.15 -27.04
N TRP A 45 -89.22 90.55 -28.29
CA TRP A 45 -88.87 89.75 -29.47
C TRP A 45 -87.36 89.52 -29.58
N GLU A 46 -86.55 90.57 -29.42
CA GLU A 46 -85.08 90.47 -29.45
C GLU A 46 -84.55 89.54 -28.35
N LEU A 47 -85.05 89.70 -27.12
CA LEU A 47 -84.69 88.81 -26.00
C LEU A 47 -85.10 87.35 -26.25
N GLN A 48 -86.24 87.12 -26.91
CA GLN A 48 -86.66 85.77 -27.29
C GLN A 48 -85.75 85.15 -28.34
N ASP A 49 -85.33 85.90 -29.37
CA ASP A 49 -84.38 85.42 -30.37
C ASP A 49 -83.02 85.10 -29.75
N GLU A 50 -82.46 86.02 -28.95
CA GLU A 50 -81.20 85.79 -28.23
C GLU A 50 -81.26 84.58 -27.30
N LEU A 51 -82.39 84.38 -26.61
CA LEU A 51 -82.61 83.20 -25.78
C LEU A 51 -82.62 81.91 -26.61
N GLN A 52 -83.19 81.92 -27.82
CA GLN A 52 -83.15 80.75 -28.71
C GLN A 52 -81.74 80.48 -29.23
N VAL A 53 -81.01 81.53 -29.64
CA VAL A 53 -79.61 81.40 -30.09
C VAL A 53 -78.72 80.87 -28.97
N THR A 54 -78.86 81.38 -27.74
CA THR A 54 -78.09 80.88 -26.60
C THR A 54 -78.46 79.45 -26.24
N ARG A 55 -79.75 79.09 -26.29
CA ARG A 55 -80.22 77.72 -26.05
C ARG A 55 -79.67 76.71 -27.07
N THR A 56 -79.63 77.06 -28.35
CA THR A 56 -79.05 76.20 -29.39
C THR A 56 -77.53 76.07 -29.26
N ARG A 57 -76.82 77.15 -28.93
CA ARG A 57 -75.38 77.08 -28.63
C ARG A 57 -75.10 76.22 -27.40
N TYR A 58 -75.90 76.34 -26.35
CA TYR A 58 -75.77 75.53 -25.14
C TYR A 58 -76.00 74.03 -25.42
N SER A 59 -77.01 73.68 -26.22
CA SER A 59 -77.27 72.28 -26.58
C SER A 59 -76.13 71.68 -27.42
N LEU A 60 -75.58 72.44 -28.37
CA LEU A 60 -74.41 72.04 -29.15
C LEU A 60 -73.17 71.85 -28.28
N ALA A 61 -72.88 72.80 -27.39
CA ALA A 61 -71.75 72.71 -26.46
C ALA A 61 -71.89 71.49 -25.54
N THR A 62 -73.09 71.24 -25.02
CA THR A 62 -73.40 70.07 -24.19
C THR A 62 -73.18 68.77 -24.97
N GLY A 63 -73.62 68.71 -26.23
CA GLY A 63 -73.38 67.56 -27.11
C GLY A 63 -71.89 67.32 -27.41
N ALA A 64 -71.13 68.38 -27.67
CA ALA A 64 -69.69 68.32 -27.89
C ALA A 64 -68.97 67.81 -26.63
N ILE A 65 -69.30 68.35 -25.45
CA ILE A 65 -68.76 67.89 -24.15
C ILE A 65 -69.06 66.40 -23.95
N ALA A 66 -70.30 65.95 -24.17
CA ALA A 66 -70.67 64.55 -24.03
C ALA A 66 -69.90 63.63 -24.99
N SER A 67 -69.65 64.08 -26.24
CA SER A 67 -68.88 63.31 -27.21
C SER A 67 -67.39 63.20 -26.83
N LEU A 68 -66.78 64.30 -26.36
CA LEU A 68 -65.40 64.32 -25.88
C LEU A 68 -65.24 63.47 -24.62
N GLN A 69 -66.19 63.52 -23.68
CA GLN A 69 -66.18 62.65 -22.50
C GLN A 69 -66.18 61.17 -22.86
N ARG A 70 -67.00 60.75 -23.86
CA ARG A 70 -66.98 59.36 -24.35
C ARG A 70 -65.63 59.01 -24.98
N LEU A 71 -65.04 59.92 -25.76
CA LEU A 71 -63.74 59.69 -26.38
C LEU A 71 -62.63 59.54 -25.33
N VAL A 72 -62.61 60.40 -24.30
CA VAL A 72 -61.67 60.30 -23.18
C VAL A 72 -61.84 58.95 -22.47
N GLY A 73 -63.08 58.54 -22.14
CA GLY A 73 -63.33 57.25 -21.51
C GLY A 73 -62.82 56.05 -22.33
N TYR A 74 -63.02 56.09 -23.65
CA TYR A 74 -62.46 55.07 -24.56
C TYR A 74 -60.93 55.06 -24.56
N GLN A 75 -60.31 56.23 -24.66
CA GLN A 75 -58.84 56.35 -24.64
C GLN A 75 -58.24 55.90 -23.31
N GLU A 76 -58.86 56.24 -22.18
CA GLU A 76 -58.41 55.78 -20.87
C GLU A 76 -58.53 54.27 -20.72
N SER A 77 -59.63 53.66 -21.18
CA SER A 77 -59.80 52.20 -21.17
C SER A 77 -58.71 51.52 -22.01
N ARG A 78 -58.45 52.04 -23.21
CA ARG A 78 -57.39 51.54 -24.10
C ARG A 78 -56.00 51.70 -23.47
N LEU A 79 -55.73 52.82 -22.79
CA LEU A 79 -54.47 53.05 -22.09
C LEU A 79 -54.30 52.08 -20.92
N ARG A 80 -55.35 51.82 -20.14
CA ARG A 80 -55.34 50.81 -19.06
C ARG A 80 -55.06 49.42 -19.62
N GLN A 81 -55.70 49.04 -20.73
CA GLN A 81 -55.45 47.75 -21.38
C GLN A 81 -53.98 47.60 -21.79
N VAL A 82 -53.44 48.55 -22.56
CA VAL A 82 -52.03 48.52 -22.99
C VAL A 82 -51.07 48.51 -21.79
N HIS A 83 -51.40 49.23 -20.73
CA HIS A 83 -50.59 49.22 -19.51
C HIS A 83 -50.55 47.82 -18.88
N THR A 84 -51.68 47.14 -18.72
CA THR A 84 -51.74 45.79 -18.17
C THR A 84 -51.02 44.76 -19.06
N GLU A 85 -51.12 44.89 -20.38
CA GLU A 85 -50.40 44.04 -21.34
C GLU A 85 -48.88 44.27 -21.23
N SER A 86 -48.45 45.53 -21.13
CA SER A 86 -47.04 45.87 -20.93
C SER A 86 -46.50 45.30 -19.61
N GLU A 87 -47.25 45.39 -18.52
CA GLU A 87 -46.84 44.80 -17.23
C GLU A 87 -46.74 43.28 -17.30
N ALA A 88 -47.66 42.62 -18.00
CA ALA A 88 -47.63 41.18 -18.22
C ALA A 88 -46.40 40.75 -19.02
N LEU A 89 -46.13 41.41 -20.15
CA LEU A 89 -44.95 41.13 -20.97
C LEU A 89 -43.64 41.39 -20.20
N GLN A 90 -43.59 42.43 -19.37
CA GLN A 90 -42.42 42.67 -18.52
C GLN A 90 -42.21 41.58 -17.47
N ARG A 91 -43.29 41.02 -16.90
CA ARG A 91 -43.19 39.88 -15.99
C ARG A 91 -42.67 38.63 -16.71
N GLU A 92 -43.23 38.31 -17.87
CA GLU A 92 -42.77 37.19 -18.69
C GLU A 92 -41.29 37.34 -19.08
N LEU A 93 -40.86 38.54 -19.48
CA LEU A 93 -39.46 38.80 -19.81
C LEU A 93 -38.53 38.48 -18.63
N ARG A 94 -38.87 38.97 -17.43
CA ARG A 94 -38.09 38.69 -16.20
C ARG A 94 -38.03 37.20 -15.90
N GLU A 95 -39.16 36.50 -15.99
CA GLU A 95 -39.21 35.05 -15.78
C GLU A 95 -38.32 34.29 -16.78
N ARG A 96 -38.32 34.71 -18.06
CA ARG A 96 -37.45 34.11 -19.09
C ARG A 96 -35.98 34.42 -18.85
N GLU A 97 -35.64 35.63 -18.41
CA GLU A 97 -34.27 35.99 -18.02
C GLU A 97 -33.78 35.13 -16.85
N ASP A 98 -34.62 34.93 -15.84
CA ASP A 98 -34.29 34.09 -14.69
C ASP A 98 -34.12 32.62 -15.09
N GLN A 99 -34.98 32.11 -15.97
CA GLN A 99 -34.84 30.77 -16.55
C GLN A 99 -33.53 30.61 -17.33
N LEU A 100 -33.18 31.59 -18.18
CA LEU A 100 -31.92 31.57 -18.94
C LEU A 100 -30.71 31.60 -18.00
N ARG A 101 -30.74 32.45 -16.97
CA ARG A 101 -29.67 32.51 -15.96
C ARG A 101 -29.52 31.19 -15.21
N ALA A 102 -30.63 30.57 -14.83
CA ALA A 102 -30.64 29.27 -14.18
C ALA A 102 -30.10 28.17 -15.11
N MET A 103 -30.48 28.15 -16.39
CA MET A 103 -29.94 27.21 -17.37
C MET A 103 -28.44 27.41 -17.58
N SER A 104 -27.98 28.66 -17.72
CA SER A 104 -26.56 28.96 -17.85
C SER A 104 -25.76 28.45 -16.66
N SER A 105 -26.26 28.63 -15.43
CA SER A 105 -25.64 28.09 -14.22
C SER A 105 -25.59 26.56 -14.24
N LYS A 106 -26.69 25.90 -14.62
CA LYS A 106 -26.72 24.43 -14.76
C LYS A 106 -25.72 23.91 -15.78
N PHE A 107 -25.57 24.57 -16.94
CA PHE A 107 -24.59 24.17 -17.94
C PHE A 107 -23.14 24.40 -17.49
N SER A 108 -22.87 25.49 -16.76
CA SER A 108 -21.56 25.71 -16.15
C SER A 108 -21.22 24.62 -15.15
N ASN A 109 -22.13 24.30 -14.22
CA ASN A 109 -21.94 23.25 -13.23
C ASN A 109 -21.74 21.88 -13.90
N LEU A 110 -22.59 21.51 -14.87
CA LEU A 110 -22.44 20.23 -15.57
C LEU A 110 -21.09 20.10 -16.29
N ARG A 111 -20.58 21.21 -16.83
CA ARG A 111 -19.25 21.25 -17.45
C ARG A 111 -18.13 21.09 -16.42
N GLU A 112 -18.27 21.70 -15.25
CA GLU A 112 -17.31 21.59 -14.14
C GLU A 112 -17.34 20.19 -13.53
N ASP A 113 -18.52 19.65 -13.25
CA ASP A 113 -18.74 18.29 -12.75
C ASP A 113 -18.10 17.26 -13.68
N LYS A 114 -18.31 17.39 -15.01
CA LYS A 114 -17.67 16.50 -15.98
C LYS A 114 -16.14 16.55 -15.91
N LYS A 115 -15.55 17.74 -15.75
CA LYS A 115 -14.09 17.87 -15.59
C LYS A 115 -13.62 17.22 -14.28
N HIS A 116 -14.39 17.37 -13.20
CA HIS A 116 -14.09 16.73 -11.92
C HIS A 116 -14.18 15.21 -12.01
N GLU A 117 -15.18 14.66 -12.68
CA GLU A 117 -15.32 13.22 -12.94
C GLU A 117 -14.14 12.67 -13.76
N GLU A 118 -13.74 13.37 -14.84
CA GLU A 118 -12.57 12.99 -15.63
C GLU A 118 -11.28 12.99 -14.80
N MET A 119 -11.08 14.01 -13.97
CA MET A 119 -9.93 14.09 -13.05
C MET A 119 -9.95 12.98 -12.00
N MET A 120 -11.12 12.70 -11.40
CA MET A 120 -11.31 11.60 -10.45
C MET A 120 -10.98 10.26 -11.09
N GLY A 121 -11.45 10.00 -12.32
CA GLY A 121 -11.15 8.76 -13.04
C GLY A 121 -9.65 8.58 -13.30
N LEU A 122 -8.91 9.65 -13.62
CA LEU A 122 -7.45 9.59 -13.74
C LEU A 122 -6.79 9.29 -12.39
N MET A 123 -7.20 9.95 -11.31
CA MET A 123 -6.67 9.71 -9.97
C MET A 123 -6.94 8.28 -9.48
N GLU A 124 -8.13 7.74 -9.75
CA GLU A 124 -8.49 6.36 -9.39
C GLU A 124 -7.63 5.35 -10.15
N LYS A 125 -7.39 5.59 -11.44
CA LYS A 125 -6.49 4.76 -12.25
C LYS A 125 -5.06 4.79 -11.72
N ASP A 126 -4.53 5.97 -11.38
CA ASP A 126 -3.20 6.10 -10.81
C ASP A 126 -3.12 5.44 -9.43
N ASN A 127 -4.15 5.58 -8.59
CA ASN A 127 -4.23 4.91 -7.29
C ASN A 127 -4.22 3.39 -7.44
N PHE A 128 -4.95 2.86 -8.43
CA PHE A 128 -4.95 1.44 -8.75
C PHE A 128 -3.55 0.94 -9.16
N LEU A 129 -2.88 1.66 -10.07
CA LEU A 129 -1.52 1.31 -10.51
C LEU A 129 -0.51 1.37 -9.35
N LEU A 130 -0.60 2.37 -8.48
CA LEU A 130 0.25 2.47 -7.29
C LEU A 130 0.01 1.29 -6.33
N ARG A 131 -1.24 0.92 -6.09
CA ARG A 131 -1.56 -0.27 -5.27
C ARG A 131 -0.97 -1.54 -5.88
N GLN A 132 -1.10 -1.71 -7.20
CA GLN A 132 -0.50 -2.85 -7.90
C GLN A 132 1.02 -2.89 -7.71
N GLN A 133 1.71 -1.76 -7.90
CA GLN A 133 3.16 -1.66 -7.68
C GLN A 133 3.54 -1.97 -6.23
N VAL A 134 2.79 -1.46 -5.24
CA VAL A 134 3.01 -1.78 -3.83
C VAL A 134 2.88 -3.28 -3.58
N THR A 135 1.85 -3.93 -4.11
CA THR A 135 1.69 -5.39 -3.94
C THR A 135 2.82 -6.18 -4.60
N GLU A 136 3.30 -5.75 -5.78
CA GLU A 136 4.43 -6.39 -6.43
C GLU A 136 5.71 -6.24 -5.60
N LEU A 137 6.00 -5.02 -5.12
CA LEU A 137 7.15 -4.74 -4.26
C LEU A 137 7.08 -5.54 -2.95
N GLN A 138 5.92 -5.63 -2.31
CA GLN A 138 5.71 -6.47 -1.12
C GLN A 138 6.01 -7.95 -1.42
N SER A 139 5.56 -8.48 -2.56
CA SER A 139 5.85 -9.87 -2.95
C SER A 139 7.34 -10.11 -3.21
N ARG A 140 8.05 -9.13 -3.79
CA ARG A 140 9.49 -9.19 -4.02
C ARG A 140 10.26 -9.11 -2.70
N LEU A 141 9.83 -8.24 -1.79
CA LEU A 141 10.41 -8.11 -0.45
C LEU A 141 10.27 -9.42 0.32
N ALA A 142 9.08 -10.03 0.36
CA ALA A 142 8.86 -11.31 1.03
C ALA A 142 9.74 -12.44 0.47
N LYS A 143 9.96 -12.47 -0.86
CA LYS A 143 10.91 -13.42 -1.48
C LYS A 143 12.35 -13.17 -1.04
N GLN A 144 12.77 -11.92 -0.95
CA GLN A 144 14.11 -11.55 -0.48
C GLN A 144 14.30 -11.90 0.99
N GLU A 145 13.33 -11.58 1.85
CA GLU A 145 13.33 -11.95 3.27
C GLU A 145 13.48 -13.46 3.45
N HIS A 146 12.76 -14.26 2.66
CA HIS A 146 12.89 -15.71 2.69
C HIS A 146 14.32 -16.18 2.35
N VAL A 147 14.92 -15.63 1.28
CA VAL A 147 16.31 -15.95 0.89
C VAL A 147 17.29 -15.53 1.98
N VAL A 148 17.08 -14.38 2.63
CA VAL A 148 17.91 -13.92 3.75
C VAL A 148 17.82 -14.93 4.91
N SER A 149 16.62 -15.36 5.30
CA SER A 149 16.45 -16.37 6.35
C SER A 149 17.11 -17.71 6.01
N GLU A 150 17.06 -18.15 4.75
CA GLU A 150 17.76 -19.36 4.30
C GLU A 150 19.28 -19.22 4.41
N LEU A 151 19.83 -18.06 4.04
CA LEU A 151 21.25 -17.77 4.15
C LEU A 151 21.68 -17.68 5.62
N GLU A 152 20.90 -17.03 6.49
CA GLU A 152 21.16 -16.96 7.93
C GLU A 152 21.18 -18.37 8.57
N ALA A 153 20.24 -19.24 8.19
CA ALA A 153 20.23 -20.63 8.64
C ALA A 153 21.49 -21.40 8.20
N LYS A 154 21.92 -21.22 6.95
CA LYS A 154 23.17 -21.81 6.44
C LYS A 154 24.41 -21.29 7.16
N VAL A 155 24.47 -19.99 7.42
CA VAL A 155 25.56 -19.38 8.20
C VAL A 155 25.63 -19.98 9.59
N SER A 156 24.48 -20.11 10.26
CA SER A 156 24.37 -20.71 11.60
C SER A 156 24.86 -22.17 11.58
N GLN A 157 24.41 -22.96 10.60
CA GLN A 157 24.85 -24.35 10.43
C GLN A 157 26.37 -24.46 10.20
N LEU A 158 26.94 -23.61 9.35
CA LEU A 158 28.38 -23.60 9.09
C LEU A 158 29.17 -23.19 10.34
N GLN A 159 28.65 -22.25 11.12
CA GLN A 159 29.29 -21.79 12.35
C GLN A 159 29.31 -22.88 13.43
N ASP A 160 28.24 -23.67 13.54
CA ASP A 160 28.20 -24.86 14.39
C ASP A 160 29.21 -25.92 13.93
N GLN A 161 29.31 -26.16 12.61
CA GLN A 161 30.30 -27.10 12.05
C GLN A 161 31.74 -26.66 12.33
N VAL A 162 32.05 -25.37 12.17
CA VAL A 162 33.37 -24.81 12.47
C VAL A 162 33.67 -25.01 13.96
N SER A 163 32.73 -24.66 14.84
CA SER A 163 32.89 -24.83 16.30
C SER A 163 33.14 -26.29 16.69
N GLN A 164 32.42 -27.24 16.07
CA GLN A 164 32.64 -28.66 16.29
C GLN A 164 34.04 -29.11 15.82
N LYS A 165 34.48 -28.66 14.64
CA LYS A 165 35.80 -28.98 14.09
C LYS A 165 36.93 -28.40 14.94
N GLU A 166 36.77 -27.18 15.43
CA GLU A 166 37.72 -26.55 16.36
C GLU A 166 37.83 -27.36 17.66
N GLY A 167 36.70 -27.77 18.24
CA GLY A 167 36.68 -28.63 19.43
C GLY A 167 37.36 -29.99 19.19
N GLN A 168 37.11 -30.63 18.04
CA GLN A 168 37.79 -31.87 17.65
C GLN A 168 39.31 -31.68 17.52
N LEU A 169 39.74 -30.58 16.88
CA LEU A 169 41.15 -30.26 16.70
C LEU A 169 41.86 -29.99 18.03
N GLN A 170 41.22 -29.23 18.94
CA GLN A 170 41.74 -28.99 20.29
C GLN A 170 41.87 -30.31 21.07
N ARG A 171 40.86 -31.19 20.99
CA ARG A 171 40.92 -32.50 21.64
C ARG A 171 42.06 -33.36 21.09
N GLN A 172 42.26 -33.35 19.77
CA GLN A 172 43.35 -34.08 19.12
C GLN A 172 44.71 -33.58 19.58
N LYS A 173 44.92 -32.25 19.62
CA LYS A 173 46.16 -31.64 20.13
C LYS A 173 46.46 -32.05 21.56
N TRP A 174 45.45 -32.00 22.45
CA TRP A 174 45.61 -32.42 23.84
C TRP A 174 46.01 -33.89 23.98
N LEU A 175 45.37 -34.78 23.21
CA LEU A 175 45.72 -36.21 23.20
C LEU A 175 47.15 -36.44 22.68
N GLN A 176 47.59 -35.66 21.70
CA GLN A 176 48.94 -35.75 21.15
C GLN A 176 49.99 -35.31 22.17
N GLU A 177 49.74 -34.22 22.90
CA GLU A 177 50.61 -33.73 23.97
C GLU A 177 50.71 -34.76 25.12
N GLU A 178 49.58 -35.32 25.56
CA GLU A 178 49.53 -36.37 26.59
C GLU A 178 50.29 -37.63 26.15
N MET A 179 50.12 -38.06 24.90
CA MET A 179 50.87 -39.19 24.34
C MET A 179 52.37 -38.89 24.26
N GLY A 180 52.76 -37.66 23.90
CA GLY A 180 54.16 -37.21 23.90
C GLY A 180 54.78 -37.30 25.29
N SER A 181 54.13 -36.73 26.29
CA SER A 181 54.55 -36.78 27.71
C SER A 181 54.69 -38.23 28.21
N ARG A 182 53.72 -39.10 27.91
CA ARG A 182 53.81 -40.53 28.26
C ARG A 182 54.98 -41.22 27.58
N ASN A 183 55.22 -40.91 26.32
CA ASN A 183 56.31 -41.51 25.57
C ASN A 183 57.68 -41.08 26.14
N GLU A 184 57.83 -39.82 26.54
CA GLU A 184 59.02 -39.33 27.25
C GLU A 184 59.23 -40.07 28.57
N MET A 185 58.18 -40.26 29.37
CA MET A 185 58.26 -41.04 30.61
C MET A 185 58.68 -42.49 30.36
N ILE A 186 58.11 -43.14 29.33
CA ILE A 186 58.47 -44.51 28.96
C ILE A 186 59.94 -44.58 28.52
N GLN A 187 60.42 -43.65 27.70
CA GLN A 187 61.81 -43.59 27.27
C GLN A 187 62.77 -43.40 28.45
N GLN A 188 62.43 -42.54 29.40
CA GLN A 188 63.22 -42.35 30.63
C GLN A 188 63.28 -43.64 31.47
N ALA A 189 62.15 -44.31 31.67
CA ALA A 189 62.10 -45.58 32.39
C ALA A 189 62.87 -46.70 31.66
N GLU A 190 62.79 -46.74 30.32
CA GLU A 190 63.56 -47.67 29.49
C GLU A 190 65.07 -47.43 29.64
N LEU A 191 65.53 -46.18 29.53
CA LEU A 191 66.93 -45.82 29.72
C LEU A 191 67.43 -46.23 31.11
N GLN A 192 66.65 -45.95 32.15
CA GLN A 192 66.98 -46.35 33.51
C GLN A 192 67.09 -47.88 33.65
N ALA A 193 66.17 -48.64 33.04
CA ALA A 193 66.21 -50.09 33.02
C ALA A 193 67.43 -50.62 32.24
N ARG A 194 67.81 -50.00 31.12
CA ARG A 194 69.01 -50.34 30.35
C ARG A 194 70.29 -50.14 31.16
N VAL A 195 70.43 -49.00 31.85
CA VAL A 195 71.58 -48.75 32.74
C VAL A 195 71.64 -49.79 33.87
N ALA A 196 70.49 -50.12 34.48
CA ALA A 196 70.43 -51.15 35.50
C ALA A 196 70.84 -52.53 34.96
N LEU A 197 70.37 -52.89 33.76
CA LEU A 197 70.73 -54.14 33.07
C LEU A 197 72.24 -54.22 32.82
N GLU A 198 72.85 -53.20 32.20
CA GLU A 198 74.30 -53.14 31.95
C GLU A 198 75.11 -53.23 33.25
N SER A 199 74.65 -52.56 34.31
CA SER A 199 75.30 -52.63 35.62
C SER A 199 75.27 -54.06 36.20
N ALA A 200 74.13 -54.76 36.08
CA ALA A 200 73.97 -56.13 36.55
C ALA A 200 74.78 -57.12 35.69
N GLN A 201 74.80 -56.94 34.37
CA GLN A 201 75.63 -57.71 33.45
C GLN A 201 77.12 -57.55 33.77
N SER A 202 77.62 -56.33 33.96
CA SER A 202 79.02 -56.10 34.34
C SER A 202 79.37 -56.76 35.68
N ARG A 203 78.46 -56.78 36.66
CA ARG A 203 78.65 -57.49 37.93
C ARG A 203 78.69 -59.01 37.73
N LEU A 204 77.83 -59.56 36.88
CA LEU A 204 77.84 -60.98 36.52
C LEU A 204 79.13 -61.37 35.79
N GLU A 205 79.61 -60.55 34.86
CA GLU A 205 80.88 -60.78 34.18
C GLU A 205 82.07 -60.74 35.15
N ARG A 206 82.10 -59.77 36.09
CA ARG A 206 83.11 -59.76 37.16
C ARG A 206 83.04 -61.02 38.01
N LEU A 207 81.85 -61.47 38.41
CA LEU A 207 81.67 -62.69 39.19
C LEU A 207 82.11 -63.94 38.40
N ARG A 208 81.74 -64.03 37.12
CA ARG A 208 82.21 -65.07 36.19
C ARG A 208 83.73 -65.08 36.12
N ASN A 209 84.37 -63.92 35.91
CA ASN A 209 85.83 -63.80 35.84
C ASN A 209 86.49 -64.17 37.18
N ASN A 210 85.91 -63.76 38.32
CA ASN A 210 86.40 -64.15 39.65
C ASN A 210 86.31 -65.67 39.86
N ILE A 211 85.22 -66.31 39.45
CA ILE A 211 85.08 -67.77 39.51
C ILE A 211 86.17 -68.41 38.66
N ILE A 212 86.33 -67.99 37.40
CA ILE A 212 87.37 -68.50 36.48
C ILE A 212 88.76 -68.31 37.11
N GLN A 213 89.07 -67.14 37.64
CA GLN A 213 90.35 -66.88 38.30
C GLN A 213 90.55 -67.77 39.53
N ALA A 214 89.54 -67.91 40.40
CA ALA A 214 89.61 -68.74 41.60
C ALA A 214 89.72 -70.24 41.29
N THR A 215 89.14 -70.72 40.19
CA THR A 215 89.22 -72.14 39.80
C THR A 215 90.50 -72.47 39.02
N PHE A 216 91.06 -71.52 38.26
CA PHE A 216 92.19 -71.79 37.35
C PHE A 216 93.52 -71.09 37.72
N SER A 217 93.56 -70.24 38.75
CA SER A 217 94.78 -69.51 39.17
C SER A 217 95.41 -70.02 40.48
N THR A 218 94.90 -71.13 41.04
CA THR A 218 95.44 -71.77 42.25
C THR A 218 96.74 -72.54 41.92
N PRO A 219 97.84 -72.39 42.68
CA PRO A 219 99.08 -73.11 42.39
C PRO A 219 98.87 -74.63 42.46
N GLY A 220 99.00 -75.31 41.32
CA GLY A 220 98.85 -76.77 41.19
C GLY A 220 97.71 -77.25 40.28
N ILE A 221 96.84 -76.36 39.78
CA ILE A 221 95.80 -76.71 38.81
C ILE A 221 96.34 -76.51 37.39
N LYS A 222 96.46 -77.59 36.62
CA LYS A 222 96.85 -77.54 35.20
C LYS A 222 95.78 -76.77 34.42
N SER A 223 96.18 -75.83 33.56
CA SER A 223 95.26 -75.19 32.61
C SER A 223 94.57 -76.29 31.81
N LEU A 224 93.25 -76.45 31.98
CA LEU A 224 92.46 -77.34 31.15
C LEU A 224 92.27 -76.62 29.81
N ALA A 225 93.27 -76.75 28.93
CA ALA A 225 93.19 -76.31 27.54
C ALA A 225 92.36 -77.26 26.67
N THR A 226 91.82 -78.33 27.26
CA THR A 226 90.82 -79.20 26.64
C THR A 226 89.43 -78.65 26.97
N GLU A 227 88.88 -77.90 26.02
CA GLU A 227 87.43 -77.73 25.93
C GLU A 227 86.81 -79.13 25.90
N ILE A 228 86.01 -79.45 26.92
CA ILE A 228 85.15 -80.63 26.90
C ILE A 228 84.10 -80.33 25.84
N SER A 229 84.25 -80.94 24.67
CA SER A 229 83.31 -80.80 23.56
C SER A 229 82.01 -81.52 23.92
N ASP A 230 80.88 -81.04 23.39
CA ASP A 230 79.62 -81.80 23.43
C ASP A 230 79.81 -83.23 22.90
N ASN A 231 80.77 -83.44 21.98
CA ASN A 231 81.15 -84.76 21.51
C ASN A 231 81.78 -85.63 22.60
N ASP A 232 82.63 -85.07 23.46
CA ASP A 232 83.27 -85.82 24.55
C ASP A 232 82.25 -86.24 25.61
N ILE A 233 81.26 -85.38 25.89
CA ILE A 233 80.14 -85.69 26.79
C ILE A 233 79.27 -86.81 26.19
N LEU A 234 78.97 -86.73 24.88
CA LEU A 234 78.20 -87.75 24.19
C LEU A 234 78.94 -89.09 24.12
N GLU A 235 80.24 -89.10 23.85
CA GLU A 235 81.06 -90.32 23.85
C GLU A 235 81.12 -90.96 25.24
N ALA A 236 81.26 -90.16 26.31
CA ALA A 236 81.24 -90.66 27.68
C ALA A 236 79.88 -91.29 28.04
N LEU A 237 78.78 -90.64 27.69
CA LEU A 237 77.44 -91.18 27.89
C LEU A 237 77.21 -92.46 27.08
N GLN A 238 77.64 -92.49 25.82
CA GLN A 238 77.54 -93.68 24.97
C GLN A 238 78.38 -94.83 25.52
N ARG A 239 79.61 -94.56 25.99
CA ARG A 239 80.49 -95.55 26.63
C ARG A 239 79.85 -96.13 27.89
N ILE A 240 79.26 -95.30 28.75
CA ILE A 240 78.52 -95.77 29.94
C ILE A 240 77.33 -96.64 29.55
N ILE A 241 76.57 -96.25 28.52
CA ILE A 241 75.44 -97.03 28.02
C ILE A 241 75.91 -98.38 27.47
N SER A 242 76.98 -98.40 26.67
CA SER A 242 77.59 -99.62 26.11
C SER A 242 78.13 -100.53 27.22
N GLU A 243 78.92 -100.00 28.16
CA GLU A 243 79.43 -100.75 29.30
C GLU A 243 78.30 -101.33 30.16
N ARG A 244 77.22 -100.56 30.38
CA ARG A 244 76.02 -101.04 31.08
C ARG A 244 75.34 -102.17 30.30
N ALA A 245 75.24 -102.06 28.98
CA ALA A 245 74.67 -103.11 28.13
C ALA A 245 75.54 -104.38 28.13
N ASP A 246 76.86 -104.23 28.05
CA ASP A 246 77.83 -105.33 28.08
C ASP A 246 77.82 -106.03 29.44
N TYR A 247 77.82 -105.29 30.55
CA TYR A 247 77.65 -105.85 31.89
C TYR A 247 76.32 -106.59 32.03
N TYR A 248 75.23 -106.01 31.53
CA TYR A 248 73.92 -106.65 31.54
C TYR A 248 73.91 -107.96 30.73
N ASN A 249 74.57 -107.98 29.58
CA ASN A 249 74.73 -109.19 28.74
C ASN A 249 75.62 -110.24 29.41
N GLN A 250 76.72 -109.85 30.06
CA GLN A 250 77.57 -110.78 30.83
C GLN A 250 76.79 -111.39 32.02
N LEU A 251 76.01 -110.60 32.74
CA LEU A 251 75.13 -111.07 33.82
C LEU A 251 74.07 -112.05 33.28
N LYS A 252 73.49 -111.76 32.11
CA LYS A 252 72.53 -112.64 31.44
C LYS A 252 73.16 -113.96 30.98
N GLN A 253 74.38 -113.94 30.42
CA GLN A 253 75.10 -115.15 30.02
C GLN A 253 75.52 -116.01 31.22
N LYS A 254 75.78 -115.41 32.39
CA LYS A 254 76.10 -116.13 33.64
C LYS A 254 74.87 -116.62 34.41
N GLY A 255 73.68 -116.60 33.81
CA GLY A 255 72.45 -117.16 34.38
C GLY A 255 71.81 -116.34 35.49
N ILE A 256 72.24 -115.08 35.70
CA ILE A 256 71.69 -114.20 36.72
C ILE A 256 70.43 -113.52 36.16
N ARG A 257 69.29 -113.68 36.86
CA ARG A 257 67.99 -113.12 36.47
C ARG A 257 68.00 -111.59 36.64
N MET A 258 68.18 -110.85 35.55
CA MET A 258 68.18 -109.38 35.56
C MET A 258 66.81 -108.79 35.17
N PRO A 259 66.32 -107.75 35.86
CA PRO A 259 65.10 -107.01 35.46
C PRO A 259 65.22 -106.36 34.07
N PRO A 260 64.13 -106.23 33.27
CA PRO A 260 64.17 -105.65 31.92
C PRO A 260 64.66 -104.18 31.91
N LEU A 261 65.53 -103.84 30.95
CA LEU A 261 66.24 -102.56 30.86
C LEU A 261 65.41 -101.34 30.41
N HIS A 262 64.08 -101.44 30.29
CA HIS A 262 63.20 -100.32 29.91
C HIS A 262 61.88 -100.37 30.68
N GLN A 263 61.74 -99.52 31.71
CA GLN A 263 60.46 -98.98 32.15
C GLN A 263 60.59 -97.46 32.01
N SER A 264 59.81 -96.86 31.11
CA SER A 264 59.59 -95.43 31.14
C SER A 264 58.10 -95.19 31.08
N GLU A 265 57.60 -94.67 32.19
CA GLU A 265 56.26 -94.11 32.37
C GLU A 265 56.04 -92.92 31.42
N ALA A 266 54.78 -92.73 31.02
CA ALA A 266 54.24 -91.62 30.23
C ALA A 266 53.93 -90.41 31.16
N PRO A 267 53.15 -89.37 30.76
CA PRO A 267 53.05 -88.58 29.51
C PRO A 267 53.18 -87.04 29.79
N SER A 268 53.46 -86.20 28.78
CA SER A 268 53.25 -84.74 28.87
C SER A 268 52.04 -84.33 28.04
N SER A 269 51.05 -83.76 28.71
CA SER A 269 49.75 -83.31 28.21
C SER A 269 49.85 -82.13 27.23
N GLN A 270 49.30 -82.30 26.02
CA GLN A 270 48.92 -81.19 25.13
C GLN A 270 47.43 -80.89 25.32
N SER A 271 47.09 -79.81 26.03
CA SER A 271 45.74 -79.23 25.99
C SER A 271 45.66 -78.21 24.85
N LYS A 272 45.03 -78.61 23.74
CA LYS A 272 44.51 -77.69 22.70
C LYS A 272 43.09 -77.28 23.08
N SER A 273 42.89 -76.02 23.48
CA SER A 273 41.55 -75.45 23.59
C SER A 273 41.10 -74.91 22.23
N LYS A 274 40.10 -75.60 21.66
CA LYS A 274 39.30 -75.16 20.51
C LYS A 274 38.36 -74.02 20.92
N LYS A 275 38.28 -73.01 20.04
CA LYS A 275 37.07 -72.47 19.40
C LYS A 275 35.89 -72.08 20.30
N LEU A 276 35.51 -70.80 20.28
CA LEU A 276 34.10 -70.40 20.19
C LEU A 276 33.98 -69.11 19.35
N ALA A 277 33.14 -69.21 18.33
CA ALA A 277 32.65 -68.13 17.51
C ALA A 277 31.28 -67.68 18.02
N SER A 278 30.91 -66.46 17.63
CA SER A 278 29.56 -65.88 17.60
C SER A 278 28.87 -65.57 18.93
N LYS A 279 28.64 -64.29 19.22
CA LYS A 279 27.52 -63.52 18.66
C LYS A 279 27.79 -62.02 18.78
#